data_AF-A0A1F4GCT0-F1
#
_entry.id   AF-A0A1F4GCT0-F1
#
_cell.length_a   1.000
_cell.length_b   1.000
_cell.length_c   1.000
_cell.angle_alpha   90.00
_cell.angle_beta   90.00
_cell.angle_gamma   90.00
#
_symmetry.space_group_name_H-M   'P 1'
#
loop_
_entity.id
_entity.type
_entity.pdbx_description
1 polymer ?
#
loop_
_entity_poly.entity_id
_entity_poly.type
_entity_poly.pdbx_seq_one_letter_code
_entity_poly.pdbx_strand_id
1 'polypeptide(L)'
;MGATQSVFPDKSPDPPSLDDPTERIDWSEEDIVFLHWRLLQEINQLSDPATPLEEKFDTLRWVFTERDKDQQPFSFVNCLRVVGCSPLSPIAYCGLVDAQDIRDHIRNKLKAWLSESLERYPQWVRDAIASNLQWVEARLARNPQWINEQLKQMSEQGDLFT
;
A
#
# COMPACT_ATOMS: atom_id res chain seq x y z
N MET A 1 59.48 -18.75 37.15
CA MET A 1 58.01 -18.73 37.03
C MET A 1 57.60 -17.31 36.70
N GLY A 2 57.15 -17.05 35.47
CA GLY A 2 56.67 -15.75 35.01
C GLY A 2 55.84 -16.00 33.75
N ALA A 3 54.56 -15.68 33.81
CA ALA A 3 53.53 -16.12 32.88
C ALA A 3 53.67 -15.49 31.49
N THR A 4 53.52 -16.31 30.45
CA THR A 4 53.25 -15.87 29.08
C THR A 4 51.81 -15.34 29.02
N GLN A 5 51.61 -14.03 28.90
CA GLN A 5 50.32 -13.46 28.51
C GLN A 5 50.19 -13.50 26.99
N SER A 6 49.27 -14.34 26.51
CA SER A 6 48.77 -14.31 25.14
C SER A 6 47.97 -13.02 24.93
N VAL A 7 48.45 -12.15 24.04
CA VAL A 7 47.67 -11.02 23.51
C VAL A 7 46.88 -11.55 22.32
N PHE A 8 45.60 -11.86 22.54
CA PHE A 8 44.64 -12.00 21.46
C PHE A 8 44.17 -10.59 21.08
N PRO A 9 44.21 -10.18 19.80
CA PRO A 9 43.54 -8.95 19.41
C PRO A 9 42.03 -9.21 19.44
N ASP A 10 41.36 -8.64 20.44
CA ASP A 10 39.91 -8.48 20.45
C ASP A 10 39.53 -7.49 19.35
N LYS A 11 39.35 -8.00 18.14
CA LYS A 11 38.69 -7.27 17.06
C LYS A 11 37.26 -7.77 16.97
N SER A 12 36.45 -7.36 17.93
CA SER A 12 35.01 -7.34 17.74
C SER A 12 34.73 -6.44 16.53
N PRO A 13 34.07 -6.91 15.45
CA PRO A 13 33.68 -6.04 14.36
C PRO A 13 32.62 -5.09 14.92
N ASP A 14 32.88 -3.78 14.84
CA ASP A 14 31.86 -2.78 15.07
C ASP A 14 30.61 -3.13 14.25
N PRO A 15 29.40 -3.04 14.82
CA PRO A 15 28.19 -3.23 14.04
C PRO A 15 28.20 -2.25 12.87
N PRO A 16 27.82 -2.68 11.65
CA PRO A 16 27.83 -1.80 10.50
C PRO A 16 26.99 -0.56 10.82
N SER A 17 27.63 0.61 10.74
CA SER A 17 26.95 1.88 10.84
C SER A 17 25.92 1.94 9.72
N LEU A 18 24.64 1.94 10.05
CA LEU A 18 23.51 1.98 9.10
C LEU A 18 23.43 3.31 8.32
N ASP A 19 24.33 4.25 8.63
CA ASP A 19 24.42 5.58 8.02
C ASP A 19 25.70 5.72 7.18
N ASP A 20 25.97 4.80 6.24
CA ASP A 20 26.99 5.02 5.21
C ASP A 20 26.36 5.79 4.03
N PRO A 21 26.66 7.09 3.84
CA PRO A 21 26.05 7.92 2.79
C PRO A 21 26.50 7.54 1.36
N THR A 22 27.33 6.51 1.21
CA THR A 22 27.91 6.02 -0.04
C THR A 22 27.04 5.01 -0.79
N GLU A 23 26.00 4.44 -0.18
CA GLU A 23 24.99 3.65 -0.89
C GLU A 23 23.77 4.50 -1.29
N ARG A 24 24.01 5.63 -1.96
CA ARG A 24 22.93 6.29 -2.69
C ARG A 24 22.51 5.38 -3.83
N ILE A 25 21.32 4.81 -3.72
CA ILE A 25 20.68 4.05 -4.80
C ILE A 25 20.54 4.98 -6.02
N ASP A 26 21.28 4.69 -7.08
CA ASP A 26 21.14 5.37 -8.37
C ASP A 26 19.90 4.84 -9.08
N TRP A 27 18.81 5.59 -9.02
CA TRP A 27 17.56 5.28 -9.73
C TRP A 27 17.66 5.69 -11.19
N SER A 28 17.38 4.76 -12.11
CA SER A 28 17.24 5.11 -13.53
C SER A 28 15.88 5.76 -13.82
N GLU A 29 15.77 6.43 -14.97
CA GLU A 29 14.48 6.97 -15.44
C GLU A 29 13.45 5.86 -15.64
N GLU A 30 13.89 4.70 -16.15
CA GLU A 30 13.05 3.51 -16.33
C GLU A 30 12.50 3.02 -14.98
N ASP A 31 13.34 2.97 -13.93
CA ASP A 31 12.89 2.57 -12.59
C ASP A 31 11.84 3.52 -12.03
N ILE A 32 12.02 4.82 -12.23
CA ILE A 32 11.06 5.85 -11.78
C ILE A 32 9.73 5.69 -12.52
N VAL A 33 9.75 5.50 -13.84
CA VAL A 33 8.54 5.27 -14.66
C VAL A 33 7.86 3.97 -14.22
N PHE A 34 8.63 2.92 -13.99
CA PHE A 34 8.13 1.63 -13.53
C PHE A 34 7.48 1.74 -12.15
N LEU A 35 8.03 2.54 -11.24
CA LEU A 35 7.43 2.78 -9.94
C LEU A 35 6.09 3.52 -10.05
N HIS A 36 5.98 4.53 -10.92
CA HIS A 36 4.68 5.20 -11.19
C HIS A 36 3.66 4.20 -11.75
N TRP A 37 4.09 3.31 -12.65
CA TRP A 37 3.24 2.24 -13.18
C TRP A 37 2.80 1.26 -12.10
N ARG A 38 3.73 0.83 -11.24
CA ARG A 38 3.44 -0.11 -10.15
C ARG A 38 2.37 0.45 -9.21
N LEU A 39 2.41 1.74 -8.89
CA LEU A 39 1.39 2.39 -8.07
C LEU A 39 0.01 2.39 -8.76
N LEU A 40 -0.06 2.59 -10.08
CA LEU A 40 -1.33 2.49 -10.80
C LEU A 40 -1.89 1.07 -10.80
N GLN A 41 -1.03 0.04 -10.71
CA GLN A 41 -1.49 -1.35 -10.61
C GLN A 41 -2.22 -1.65 -9.31
N GLU A 42 -1.99 -0.90 -8.23
CA GLU A 42 -2.74 -1.06 -6.98
C GLU A 42 -4.24 -0.74 -7.16
N ILE A 43 -4.60 0.06 -8.18
CA ILE A 43 -6.00 0.32 -8.54
C ILE A 43 -6.69 -0.96 -9.01
N ASN A 44 -5.96 -1.89 -9.64
CA ASN A 44 -6.53 -3.18 -10.05
C ASN A 44 -6.90 -4.04 -8.83
N GLN A 45 -6.19 -3.89 -7.71
CA GLN A 45 -6.48 -4.59 -6.46
C GLN A 45 -7.81 -4.13 -5.83
N LEU A 46 -8.30 -2.93 -6.18
CA LEU A 46 -9.65 -2.51 -5.76
C LEU A 46 -10.72 -3.49 -6.24
N SER A 47 -10.53 -4.08 -7.42
CA SER A 47 -11.47 -5.02 -8.02
C SER A 47 -11.38 -6.44 -7.47
N ASP A 48 -10.26 -6.83 -6.87
CA ASP A 48 -10.09 -8.17 -6.30
C ASP A 48 -10.77 -8.24 -4.92
N PRO A 49 -11.83 -9.03 -4.73
CA PRO A 49 -12.48 -9.18 -3.42
C PRO A 49 -11.59 -9.86 -2.36
N ALA A 50 -10.46 -10.48 -2.73
CA ALA A 50 -9.50 -11.03 -1.77
C ALA A 50 -8.58 -9.96 -1.17
N THR A 51 -8.41 -8.82 -1.84
CA THR A 51 -7.59 -7.72 -1.33
C THR A 51 -8.17 -7.19 -0.02
N PRO A 52 -7.35 -7.06 1.03
CA PRO A 52 -7.80 -6.55 2.32
C PRO A 52 -8.38 -5.14 2.22
N LEU A 53 -9.39 -4.85 3.05
CA LEU A 53 -10.08 -3.56 3.04
C LEU A 53 -9.15 -2.38 3.33
N GLU A 54 -8.13 -2.57 4.16
CA GLU A 54 -7.12 -1.57 4.47
C GLU A 54 -6.35 -1.11 3.22
N GLU A 55 -5.88 -2.05 2.39
CA GLU A 55 -5.16 -1.76 1.15
C GLU A 55 -6.07 -1.04 0.16
N LYS A 56 -7.36 -1.43 0.12
CA LYS A 56 -8.36 -0.73 -0.69
C LYS A 56 -8.57 0.70 -0.21
N PHE A 57 -8.72 0.91 1.09
CA PHE A 57 -8.92 2.26 1.63
C PHE A 57 -7.70 3.15 1.43
N ASP A 58 -6.48 2.63 1.58
CA ASP A 58 -5.27 3.39 1.28
C ASP A 58 -5.19 3.79 -0.19
N THR A 59 -5.52 2.88 -1.11
CA THR A 59 -5.59 3.18 -2.54
C THR A 59 -6.66 4.24 -2.84
N LEU A 60 -7.85 4.14 -2.23
CA LEU A 60 -8.91 5.13 -2.39
C LEU A 60 -8.54 6.48 -1.81
N ARG A 61 -7.82 6.51 -0.68
CA ARG A 61 -7.30 7.73 -0.06
C ARG A 61 -6.32 8.41 -1.01
N TRP A 62 -5.39 7.66 -1.58
CA TRP A 62 -4.45 8.15 -2.59
C TRP A 62 -5.14 8.71 -3.85
N VAL A 63 -6.19 8.05 -4.36
CA VAL A 63 -6.92 8.47 -5.57
C VAL A 63 -7.83 9.68 -5.33
N PHE A 64 -8.60 9.69 -4.23
CA PHE A 64 -9.71 10.63 -4.03
C PHE A 64 -9.48 11.67 -2.93
N THR A 65 -8.69 11.35 -1.90
CA THR A 65 -8.59 12.17 -0.69
C THR A 65 -7.32 13.02 -0.68
N GLU A 66 -6.21 12.49 -1.21
CA GLU A 66 -4.93 13.22 -1.28
C GLU A 66 -4.84 14.23 -2.44
N ARG A 67 -5.94 14.90 -2.79
CA ARG A 67 -6.00 15.82 -3.94
C ARG A 67 -5.04 17.01 -3.82
N ASP A 68 -4.78 17.48 -2.60
CA ASP A 68 -3.83 18.55 -2.34
C ASP A 68 -2.38 18.15 -2.71
N LYS A 69 -2.12 16.85 -2.86
CA LYS A 69 -0.85 16.29 -3.29
C LYS A 69 -0.82 15.98 -4.79
N ASP A 70 -1.83 16.36 -5.58
CA ASP A 70 -1.88 16.04 -7.02
C ASP A 70 -0.63 16.52 -7.79
N GLN A 71 0.04 17.57 -7.30
CA GLN A 71 1.29 18.09 -7.90
C GLN A 71 2.58 17.41 -7.39
N GLN A 72 2.51 16.54 -6.38
CA GLN A 72 3.67 15.87 -5.80
C GLN A 72 4.11 14.66 -6.63
N PRO A 73 5.39 14.26 -6.60
CA PRO A 73 5.85 13.01 -7.19
C PRO A 73 5.02 11.83 -6.68
N PHE A 74 4.75 10.85 -7.53
CA PHE A 74 3.97 9.66 -7.19
C PHE A 74 2.52 9.93 -6.72
N SER A 75 2.00 11.15 -6.92
CA SER A 75 0.56 11.39 -6.82
C SER A 75 -0.18 10.60 -7.89
N PHE A 76 -1.46 10.31 -7.67
CA PHE A 76 -2.30 9.65 -8.67
C PHE A 76 -2.27 10.36 -10.04
N VAL A 77 -2.36 11.69 -10.05
CA VAL A 77 -2.31 12.49 -11.29
C VAL A 77 -0.95 12.40 -11.97
N ASN A 78 0.15 12.51 -11.20
CA ASN A 78 1.48 12.40 -11.77
C ASN A 78 1.79 10.99 -12.27
N CYS A 79 1.31 9.94 -11.60
CA CYS A 79 1.41 8.58 -12.11
C CYS A 79 0.73 8.40 -13.45
N LEU A 80 -0.50 8.90 -13.62
CA LEU A 80 -1.19 8.88 -14.93
C LEU A 80 -0.40 9.64 -16.01
N ARG A 81 0.11 10.82 -15.66
CA ARG A 81 0.88 11.64 -16.61
C ARG A 81 2.18 10.98 -17.04
N VAL A 82 2.99 10.51 -16.08
CA VAL A 82 4.29 9.88 -16.35
C VAL A 82 4.09 8.61 -17.17
N VAL A 83 3.15 7.75 -16.75
CA VAL A 83 2.93 6.47 -17.43
C VAL A 83 2.31 6.68 -18.82
N GLY A 84 1.38 7.63 -18.98
CA GLY A 84 0.76 7.87 -20.28
C GLY A 84 1.66 8.56 -21.31
N CYS A 85 2.63 9.37 -20.84
CA CYS A 85 3.51 10.16 -21.69
C CYS A 85 4.92 9.60 -21.86
N SER A 86 5.35 8.61 -21.06
CA SER A 86 6.69 8.05 -21.18
C SER A 86 6.75 6.92 -22.23
N PRO A 87 7.74 6.93 -23.14
CA PRO A 87 7.98 5.81 -24.05
C PRO A 87 8.58 4.58 -23.33
N LEU A 88 9.06 4.75 -22.09
CA LEU A 88 9.58 3.67 -21.24
C LEU A 88 8.48 2.97 -20.44
N SER A 89 7.23 3.41 -20.57
CA SER A 89 6.11 2.79 -19.89
C SER A 89 5.85 1.37 -20.40
N PRO A 90 5.43 0.45 -19.53
CA PRO A 90 5.03 -0.91 -19.95
C PRO A 90 3.74 -0.96 -20.79
N ILE A 91 3.04 0.17 -20.95
CA ILE A 91 1.83 0.30 -21.76
C ILE A 91 2.09 1.13 -23.01
N ALA A 92 1.22 0.99 -24.00
CA ALA A 92 1.25 1.85 -25.17
C ALA A 92 1.09 3.32 -24.78
N TYR A 93 1.85 4.20 -25.45
CA TYR A 93 1.75 5.64 -25.27
C TYR A 93 0.30 6.10 -25.48
N CYS A 94 -0.27 6.78 -24.47
CA CYS A 94 -1.65 7.26 -24.49
C CYS A 94 -1.77 8.78 -24.25
N GLY A 95 -0.65 9.47 -24.04
CA GLY A 95 -0.60 10.93 -23.89
C GLY A 95 -1.12 11.42 -22.55
N LEU A 96 -1.67 12.65 -22.54
CA LEU A 96 -2.25 13.24 -21.35
C LEU A 96 -3.63 12.63 -21.07
N VAL A 97 -3.72 11.87 -19.98
CA VAL A 97 -4.97 11.27 -19.50
C VAL A 97 -5.66 12.22 -18.52
N ASP A 98 -6.96 12.43 -18.67
CA ASP A 98 -7.74 13.18 -17.69
C ASP A 98 -7.92 12.35 -16.41
N ALA A 99 -7.29 12.81 -15.32
CA ALA A 99 -7.39 12.17 -14.02
C ALA A 99 -8.82 12.15 -13.46
N GLN A 100 -9.67 13.12 -13.83
CA GLN A 100 -11.05 13.17 -13.38
C GLN A 100 -11.90 12.08 -14.02
N ASP A 101 -11.70 11.81 -15.31
CA ASP A 101 -12.38 10.71 -16.02
C ASP A 101 -12.04 9.36 -15.39
N ILE A 102 -10.77 9.13 -15.03
CA ILE A 102 -10.34 7.90 -14.36
C ILE A 102 -10.93 7.81 -12.95
N ARG A 103 -10.95 8.91 -12.18
CA ARG A 103 -11.62 8.96 -10.86
C ARG A 103 -13.09 8.62 -10.96
N ASP A 104 -13.79 9.14 -11.96
CA ASP A 104 -15.21 8.88 -12.15
C ASP A 104 -15.46 7.43 -12.60
N HIS A 105 -14.59 6.86 -13.43
CA HIS A 105 -14.61 5.44 -13.75
C HIS A 105 -14.46 4.57 -12.49
N ILE A 106 -13.46 4.85 -11.65
CA ILE A 106 -13.23 4.14 -10.39
C ILE A 106 -14.45 4.29 -9.48
N ARG A 107 -15.00 5.51 -9.32
CA ARG A 107 -16.19 5.76 -8.49
C ARG A 107 -17.40 4.94 -8.93
N ASN A 108 -17.61 4.81 -10.24
CA ASN A 108 -18.73 4.05 -10.79
C ASN A 108 -18.63 2.54 -10.49
N LYS A 109 -17.41 2.00 -10.39
CA LYS A 109 -17.16 0.59 -10.08
C LYS A 109 -17.05 0.31 -8.58
N LEU A 110 -16.66 1.31 -7.80
CA LEU A 110 -16.34 1.20 -6.39
C LEU A 110 -17.42 0.51 -5.56
N LYS A 111 -18.68 0.86 -5.77
CA LYS A 111 -19.81 0.26 -5.04
C LYS A 111 -19.87 -1.26 -5.26
N ALA A 112 -19.71 -1.72 -6.49
CA ALA A 112 -19.75 -3.15 -6.81
C ALA A 112 -18.58 -3.89 -6.17
N TRP A 113 -17.37 -3.36 -6.32
CA TRP A 113 -16.15 -3.95 -5.76
C TRP A 113 -16.17 -4.02 -4.23
N LEU A 114 -16.62 -2.96 -3.55
CA LEU A 114 -16.74 -2.96 -2.09
C LEU A 114 -17.81 -3.93 -1.63
N SER A 115 -18.98 -3.99 -2.27
CA SER A 115 -20.02 -4.97 -1.92
C SER A 115 -19.49 -6.41 -2.01
N GLU A 116 -18.81 -6.76 -3.10
CA GLU A 116 -18.24 -8.10 -3.29
C GLU A 116 -17.15 -8.43 -2.25
N SER A 117 -16.36 -7.43 -1.85
CA SER A 117 -15.37 -7.59 -0.78
C SER A 117 -16.06 -7.83 0.56
N LEU A 118 -17.06 -7.02 0.88
CA LEU A 118 -17.81 -7.09 2.13
C LEU A 118 -18.56 -8.40 2.32
N GLU A 119 -18.98 -9.05 1.22
CA GLU A 119 -19.58 -10.39 1.25
C GLU A 119 -18.68 -11.47 1.87
N ARG A 120 -17.35 -11.23 1.94
CA ARG A 120 -16.40 -12.14 2.58
C ARG A 120 -16.19 -11.85 4.06
N TYR A 121 -16.60 -10.67 4.53
CA TYR A 121 -16.48 -10.28 5.93
C TYR A 121 -17.74 -10.61 6.73
N PRO A 122 -17.60 -10.87 8.05
CA PRO A 122 -18.71 -11.07 8.96
C PRO A 122 -19.67 -9.86 9.00
N GLN A 123 -20.91 -10.11 9.40
CA GLN A 123 -21.97 -9.09 9.43
C GLN A 123 -21.60 -7.84 10.23
N TRP A 124 -20.89 -7.99 11.36
CA TRP A 124 -20.47 -6.85 12.18
C TRP A 124 -19.54 -5.88 11.43
N VAL A 125 -18.69 -6.38 10.51
CA VAL A 125 -17.81 -5.53 9.68
C VAL A 125 -18.66 -4.76 8.67
N ARG A 126 -19.62 -5.45 8.03
CA ARG A 126 -20.54 -4.83 7.07
C ARG A 126 -21.37 -3.73 7.73
N ASP A 127 -21.89 -4.00 8.92
CA ASP A 127 -22.69 -3.06 9.70
C ASP A 127 -21.84 -1.86 10.16
N ALA A 128 -20.60 -2.09 10.58
CA ALA A 128 -19.68 -1.01 10.96
C ALA A 128 -19.37 -0.07 9.78
N ILE A 129 -19.10 -0.62 8.60
CA ILE A 129 -18.82 0.16 7.38
C ILE A 129 -20.06 0.88 6.89
N ALA A 130 -21.23 0.25 6.95
CA ALA A 130 -22.50 0.89 6.62
C ALA A 130 -22.88 2.01 7.60
N SER A 131 -22.50 1.87 8.87
CA SER A 131 -22.83 2.83 9.93
C SER A 131 -21.89 4.05 9.95
N ASN A 132 -20.57 3.83 9.79
CA ASN A 132 -19.61 4.95 9.81
C ASN A 132 -18.24 4.58 9.19
N LEU A 133 -18.00 5.04 7.96
CA LEU A 133 -16.72 4.87 7.27
C LEU A 133 -15.55 5.60 7.95
N GLN A 134 -15.78 6.79 8.52
CA GLN A 134 -14.73 7.60 9.16
C GLN A 134 -14.21 6.94 10.45
N TRP A 135 -15.09 6.24 11.18
CA TRP A 135 -14.67 5.47 12.34
C TRP A 135 -13.79 4.28 11.94
N VAL A 136 -14.14 3.57 10.86
CA VAL A 136 -13.35 2.46 10.33
C VAL A 136 -11.98 2.95 9.88
N GLU A 137 -11.92 4.10 9.17
CA GLU A 137 -10.68 4.73 8.77
C GLU A 137 -9.80 5.10 9.97
N ALA A 138 -10.35 5.74 11.01
CA ALA A 138 -9.62 6.07 12.23
C ALA A 138 -9.12 4.82 12.99
N ARG A 139 -9.85 3.71 12.89
CA ARG A 139 -9.47 2.43 13.49
C ARG A 139 -8.34 1.76 12.71
N LEU A 140 -8.41 1.76 11.39
CA LEU A 140 -7.37 1.25 10.50
C LEU A 140 -6.10 2.10 10.55
N ALA A 141 -6.23 3.43 10.64
CA ALA A 141 -5.10 4.33 10.85
C ALA A 141 -4.33 4.04 12.16
N ARG A 142 -5.02 3.51 13.18
CA ARG A 142 -4.40 3.09 14.44
C ARG A 142 -3.85 1.67 14.40
N ASN A 143 -4.52 0.76 13.71
CA ASN A 143 -4.07 -0.61 13.51
C ASN A 143 -4.56 -1.11 12.13
N PRO A 144 -3.69 -1.12 11.11
CA PRO A 144 -4.09 -1.49 9.75
C PRO A 144 -4.45 -2.97 9.64
N GLN A 145 -3.91 -3.83 10.50
CA GLN A 145 -4.20 -5.27 10.51
C GLN A 145 -5.41 -5.63 11.38
N TRP A 146 -6.06 -4.65 12.01
CA TRP A 146 -7.10 -4.91 13.01
C TRP A 146 -8.24 -5.78 12.47
N ILE A 147 -8.70 -5.55 11.24
CA ILE A 147 -9.78 -6.37 10.67
C ILE A 147 -9.32 -7.82 10.53
N ASN A 148 -8.11 -8.05 10.02
CA ASN A 148 -7.54 -9.39 9.87
C ASN A 148 -7.29 -10.07 11.23
N GLU A 149 -6.85 -9.31 12.24
CA GLU A 149 -6.69 -9.81 13.60
C GLU A 149 -8.04 -10.20 14.23
N GLN A 150 -9.09 -9.40 14.03
CA GLN A 150 -10.44 -9.74 14.52
C GLN A 150 -11.02 -10.96 13.82
N LEU A 151 -10.82 -11.08 12.51
CA LEU A 151 -11.20 -12.28 11.76
C LEU A 151 -10.50 -13.52 12.31
N LYS A 152 -9.20 -13.43 12.57
CA LYS A 152 -8.42 -14.53 13.13
C LYS A 152 -8.89 -14.92 14.53
N GLN A 153 -9.11 -13.94 15.40
CA GLN A 153 -9.66 -14.18 16.76
C GLN A 153 -11.03 -14.84 16.73
N MET A 154 -11.91 -14.45 15.81
CA MET A 154 -13.23 -15.07 15.66
C MET A 154 -13.15 -16.49 15.08
N SER A 155 -12.23 -16.77 14.16
CA SER A 155 -12.00 -18.15 13.70
C SER A 155 -11.44 -19.04 14.82
N GLU A 156 -10.54 -18.51 15.65
CA GLU A 156 -9.96 -19.24 16.79
C GLU A 156 -10.97 -19.47 17.92
N GLN A 157 -11.91 -18.55 18.13
CA GLN A 157 -13.00 -18.71 19.11
C GLN A 157 -14.16 -19.58 18.60
N GLY A 158 -14.39 -19.63 17.27
CA GLY A 158 -15.38 -20.50 16.64
C GLY A 158 -15.05 -21.99 16.76
N ASP A 159 -13.77 -22.34 16.84
CA ASP A 159 -13.31 -23.72 17.05
C ASP A 159 -13.42 -24.21 18.51
N LEU A 160 -13.69 -23.31 19.47
CA LEU A 160 -13.78 -23.64 20.91
C LEU A 160 -15.17 -24.08 21.39
N PHE A 161 -16.14 -24.22 20.48
CA PHE A 161 -17.49 -24.73 20.78
C PHE A 161 -17.89 -25.91 19.88
N THR A 162 -17.01 -26.92 19.77
CA THR A 162 -17.40 -28.27 19.34
C THR A 162 -17.32 -29.25 20.50
#